data_AF-A0A971QBR8-F1
#
_entry.id   AF-A0A971QBR8-F1
#
_cell.length_a   1.000
_cell.length_b   1.000
_cell.length_c   1.000
_cell.angle_alpha   90.00
_cell.angle_beta   90.00
_cell.angle_gamma   90.00
#
_symmetry.space_group_name_H-M   'P 1'
#
loop_
_entity.id
_entity.type
_entity.pdbx_description
1 polymer ?
#
loop_
_entity_poly.entity_id
_entity_poly.type
_entity_poly.pdbx_seq_one_letter_code
_entity_poly.pdbx_strand_id
1 'polypeptide(L)'
;AVWPHFDGFSDEHPGRHNVMCWPIIGGFWAEAAMRGGRPDLFYRELTTLAGSAVEHDGEFFELYDSRTGAIDGGFQPVGPHGVHYESCHHQTWSATAFLRMVFRVLLGMHFAAGQLRLQPVLPPEITRVELRGLPWQNRRLQIIVSDGGRTVQQIEEC
;
A
#
# COMPACT_ATOMS: atom_id res chain seq x y z
N ALA A 1 -13.16 -1.00 2.39
CA ALA A 1 -14.46 -0.67 1.80
C ALA A 1 -15.55 -1.46 2.53
N VAL A 2 -16.73 -0.88 2.72
CA VAL A 2 -17.92 -1.66 3.12
C VAL A 2 -18.69 -2.00 1.85
N TRP A 3 -19.12 -3.26 1.73
CA TRP A 3 -19.87 -3.79 0.60
C TRP A 3 -21.13 -4.49 1.13
N PRO A 4 -22.28 -4.46 0.41
CA PRO A 4 -22.53 -3.79 -0.87
C PRO A 4 -22.77 -2.28 -0.72
N HIS A 5 -23.29 -1.65 -1.77
CA HIS A 5 -23.85 -0.29 -1.70
C HIS A 5 -24.85 -0.17 -0.54
N PHE A 6 -24.78 0.92 0.21
CA PHE A 6 -25.85 1.30 1.12
C PHE A 6 -27.02 1.92 0.35
N ASP A 7 -28.19 1.98 0.99
CA ASP A 7 -29.37 2.62 0.41
C ASP A 7 -29.06 4.04 -0.06
N GLY A 8 -29.41 4.35 -1.31
CA GLY A 8 -29.16 5.64 -1.94
C GLY A 8 -27.86 5.73 -2.75
N PHE A 9 -27.02 4.70 -2.75
CA PHE A 9 -25.88 4.58 -3.66
C PHE A 9 -26.14 3.54 -4.75
N SER A 10 -25.38 3.63 -5.85
CA SER A 10 -25.45 2.69 -6.97
C SER A 10 -24.09 2.60 -7.66
N ASP A 11 -23.98 1.74 -8.68
CA ASP A 11 -22.77 1.69 -9.50
C ASP A 11 -22.51 3.00 -10.25
N GLU A 12 -23.56 3.76 -10.58
CA GLU A 12 -23.45 5.10 -11.17
C GLU A 12 -23.09 6.18 -10.14
N HIS A 13 -23.45 5.98 -8.88
CA HIS A 13 -23.13 6.88 -7.77
C HIS A 13 -22.52 6.09 -6.60
N PRO A 14 -21.29 5.58 -6.75
CA PRO A 14 -20.65 4.80 -5.71
C PRO A 14 -20.32 5.72 -4.53
N GLY A 15 -20.77 5.36 -3.32
CA GLY A 15 -20.63 6.26 -2.18
C GLY A 15 -19.16 6.54 -1.82
N ARG A 16 -18.72 7.78 -1.64
CA ARG A 16 -17.32 8.11 -1.30
C ARG A 16 -16.72 7.28 -0.14
N HIS A 17 -17.55 6.90 0.83
CA HIS A 17 -17.16 6.08 1.99
C HIS A 17 -17.76 4.65 1.99
N ASN A 18 -18.33 4.21 0.87
CA ASN A 18 -18.99 2.92 0.69
C ASN A 18 -18.61 2.34 -0.68
N VAL A 19 -18.22 1.07 -0.76
CA VAL A 19 -17.69 0.44 -2.00
C VAL A 19 -16.46 1.10 -2.63
N MET A 20 -15.84 2.14 -2.05
CA MET A 20 -14.59 2.70 -2.59
C MET A 20 -13.35 2.06 -1.97
N CYS A 21 -12.30 1.94 -2.79
CA CYS A 21 -10.98 1.47 -2.37
C CYS A 21 -10.11 2.66 -1.94
N TRP A 22 -9.64 2.60 -0.69
CA TRP A 22 -8.71 3.58 -0.11
C TRP A 22 -7.35 2.91 0.09
N PRO A 23 -6.28 3.29 -0.65
CA PRO A 23 -4.99 2.62 -0.56
C PRO A 23 -4.39 2.65 0.85
N ILE A 24 -4.66 3.70 1.65
CA ILE A 24 -4.26 3.69 3.06
C ILE A 24 -4.82 2.48 3.81
N ILE A 25 -6.10 2.17 3.63
CA ILE A 25 -6.74 1.01 4.24
C ILE A 25 -6.20 -0.28 3.61
N GLY A 26 -5.95 -0.28 2.30
CA GLY A 26 -5.29 -1.37 1.59
C GLY A 26 -3.94 -1.74 2.20
N GLY A 27 -3.08 -0.77 2.52
CA GLY A 27 -1.78 -1.01 3.16
C GLY A 27 -1.88 -1.65 4.55
N PHE A 28 -2.87 -1.25 5.36
CA PHE A 28 -3.14 -1.92 6.65
C PHE A 28 -3.68 -3.34 6.46
N TRP A 29 -4.58 -3.52 5.50
CA TRP A 29 -5.13 -4.83 5.17
C TRP A 29 -4.05 -5.77 4.65
N ALA A 30 -3.14 -5.31 3.79
CA ALA A 30 -2.03 -6.09 3.26
C ALA A 30 -1.08 -6.59 4.37
N GLU A 31 -0.74 -5.73 5.34
CA GLU A 31 0.03 -6.16 6.51
C GLU A 31 -0.73 -7.17 7.36
N ALA A 32 -2.04 -6.95 7.59
CA ALA A 32 -2.87 -7.89 8.35
C ALA A 32 -2.97 -9.25 7.64
N ALA A 33 -3.13 -9.26 6.32
CA ALA A 33 -3.16 -10.47 5.50
C ALA A 33 -1.85 -11.24 5.61
N MET A 34 -0.70 -10.55 5.52
CA MET A 34 0.60 -11.20 5.70
C MET A 34 0.74 -11.82 7.10
N ARG A 35 0.35 -11.09 8.15
CA ARG A 35 0.36 -11.61 9.54
C ARG A 35 -0.58 -12.79 9.72
N GLY A 36 -1.68 -12.83 8.98
CA GLY A 36 -2.66 -13.91 8.96
C GLY A 36 -2.24 -15.13 8.10
N GLY A 37 -1.02 -15.16 7.56
CA GLY A 37 -0.55 -16.26 6.71
C GLY A 37 -1.15 -16.25 5.31
N ARG A 38 -1.53 -15.07 4.80
CA ARG A 38 -2.06 -14.86 3.45
C ARG A 38 -1.12 -13.99 2.61
N PRO A 39 0.09 -14.49 2.27
CA PRO A 39 1.06 -13.75 1.47
C PRO A 39 0.55 -13.47 0.05
N ASP A 40 -0.37 -14.30 -0.47
CA ASP A 40 -1.04 -14.12 -1.75
C ASP A 40 -1.85 -12.81 -1.79
N LEU A 41 -2.56 -12.50 -0.70
CA LEU A 41 -3.36 -11.28 -0.59
C LEU A 41 -2.48 -10.05 -0.39
N PHE A 42 -1.41 -10.16 0.41
CA PHE A 42 -0.40 -9.11 0.52
C PHE A 42 0.21 -8.78 -0.84
N TYR A 43 0.64 -9.81 -1.58
CA TYR A 43 1.29 -9.62 -2.86
C TYR A 43 0.37 -8.97 -3.89
N ARG A 44 -0.92 -9.36 -3.89
CA ARG A 44 -1.93 -8.72 -4.72
C ARG A 44 -2.05 -7.22 -4.45
N GLU A 45 -2.16 -6.79 -3.19
CA GLU A 45 -2.23 -5.34 -2.91
C GLU A 45 -0.97 -4.59 -3.28
N LEU A 46 0.20 -5.17 -2.96
CA LEU A 46 1.48 -4.56 -3.27
C LEU A 46 1.58 -4.30 -4.78
N THR A 47 1.25 -5.30 -5.59
CA THR A 47 1.36 -5.21 -7.05
C THR A 47 0.23 -4.41 -7.68
N THR A 48 -1.01 -4.48 -7.18
CA THR A 48 -2.11 -3.64 -7.64
C THR A 48 -1.80 -2.16 -7.41
N LEU A 49 -1.35 -1.78 -6.21
CA LEU A 49 -1.03 -0.38 -5.93
C LEU A 49 0.23 0.10 -6.67
N ALA A 50 1.26 -0.75 -6.77
CA ALA A 50 2.45 -0.44 -7.58
C ALA A 50 2.10 -0.27 -9.06
N GLY A 51 1.27 -1.16 -9.60
CA GLY A 51 0.80 -1.12 -10.98
C GLY A 51 0.05 0.16 -11.28
N SER A 52 -0.91 0.53 -10.42
CA SER A 52 -1.63 1.80 -10.54
C SER A 52 -0.68 3.01 -10.52
N ALA A 53 0.30 3.03 -9.60
CA ALA A 53 1.28 4.11 -9.57
C ALA A 53 2.12 4.17 -10.86
N VAL A 54 2.54 3.02 -11.41
CA VAL A 54 3.28 2.97 -12.69
C VAL A 54 2.44 3.46 -13.86
N GLU A 55 1.16 3.08 -13.92
CA GLU A 55 0.22 3.53 -14.97
C GLU A 55 -0.07 5.03 -14.90
N HIS A 56 0.21 5.67 -13.77
CA HIS A 56 -0.04 7.09 -13.51
C HIS A 56 1.23 7.85 -13.13
N ASP A 57 2.35 7.57 -13.79
CA ASP A 57 3.60 8.35 -13.69
C ASP A 57 4.17 8.49 -12.26
N GLY A 58 3.90 7.50 -11.39
CA GLY A 58 4.32 7.48 -9.99
C GLY A 58 3.34 8.13 -9.01
N GLU A 59 2.16 8.54 -9.48
CA GLU A 59 1.13 9.16 -8.65
C GLU A 59 0.40 8.17 -7.75
N PHE A 60 0.03 8.64 -6.56
CA PHE A 60 -0.84 7.92 -5.64
C PHE A 60 -2.11 8.72 -5.43
N PHE A 61 -3.26 8.12 -5.77
CA PHE A 61 -4.56 8.75 -5.61
C PHE A 61 -5.20 8.40 -4.27
N GLU A 62 -6.14 9.25 -3.86
CA GLU A 62 -6.89 9.09 -2.63
C GLU A 62 -7.78 7.85 -2.70
N LEU A 63 -8.68 7.78 -3.68
CA LEU A 63 -9.74 6.79 -3.85
C LEU A 63 -9.71 6.18 -5.26
N TYR A 64 -10.19 4.94 -5.33
CA TYR A 64 -10.44 4.19 -6.54
C TYR A 64 -11.81 3.51 -6.45
N ASP A 65 -12.51 3.40 -7.56
CA ASP A 65 -13.70 2.57 -7.65
C ASP A 65 -13.34 1.09 -7.43
N SER A 66 -14.02 0.40 -6.53
CA SER A 66 -13.62 -0.98 -6.15
C SER A 66 -13.90 -2.03 -7.22
N ARG A 67 -14.74 -1.72 -8.21
CA ARG A 67 -15.17 -2.68 -9.23
C ARG A 67 -14.30 -2.60 -10.47
N THR A 68 -14.02 -1.37 -10.89
CA THR A 68 -13.28 -1.05 -12.12
C THR A 68 -11.81 -0.79 -11.85
N GLY A 69 -11.45 -0.38 -10.63
CA GLY A 69 -10.12 0.10 -10.30
C GLY A 69 -9.82 1.50 -10.85
N ALA A 70 -10.79 2.18 -11.48
CA ALA A 70 -10.61 3.53 -11.99
C ALA A 70 -10.42 4.54 -10.86
N ILE A 71 -9.67 5.60 -11.13
CA ILE A 71 -9.54 6.73 -10.21
C ILE A 71 -10.90 7.42 -10.10
N ASP A 72 -11.47 7.42 -8.91
CA ASP A 72 -12.79 8.01 -8.63
C ASP A 72 -12.85 8.43 -7.15
N GLY A 73 -13.36 9.64 -6.86
CA GLY A 73 -13.51 10.17 -5.50
C GLY A 73 -14.86 9.85 -4.85
N GLY A 74 -15.77 9.23 -5.58
CA GLY A 74 -17.09 8.78 -5.15
C GLY A 74 -18.10 9.89 -4.89
N PHE A 75 -19.34 9.48 -4.75
CA PHE A 75 -20.51 10.32 -4.52
C PHE A 75 -20.81 10.51 -3.03
N GLN A 76 -21.15 11.73 -2.64
CA GLN A 76 -21.64 12.04 -1.30
C GLN A 76 -22.97 12.79 -1.39
N PRO A 77 -24.03 12.34 -0.67
CA PRO A 77 -25.34 12.98 -0.70
C PRO A 77 -25.35 14.22 0.20
N VAL A 78 -24.53 15.22 -0.13
CA VAL A 78 -24.50 16.53 0.54
C VAL A 78 -25.39 17.52 -0.19
N GLY A 79 -26.32 18.14 0.55
CA GLY A 79 -27.28 19.09 -0.02
C GLY A 79 -28.33 18.43 -0.93
N PRO A 80 -29.11 19.24 -1.68
CA PRO A 80 -30.26 18.74 -2.45
C PRO A 80 -29.88 17.93 -3.70
N HIS A 81 -28.62 17.99 -4.15
CA HIS A 81 -28.18 17.34 -5.40
C HIS A 81 -27.05 16.32 -5.19
N GLY A 82 -26.43 16.27 -4.01
CA GLY A 82 -25.20 15.52 -3.80
C GLY A 82 -24.01 16.07 -4.59
N VAL A 83 -22.83 15.50 -4.36
CA VAL A 83 -21.59 15.85 -5.05
C VAL A 83 -20.83 14.58 -5.38
N HIS A 84 -20.46 14.40 -6.64
CA HIS A 84 -19.47 13.40 -7.06
C HIS A 84 -18.10 14.05 -7.05
N TYR A 85 -17.22 13.55 -6.19
CA TYR A 85 -15.88 14.11 -6.02
C TYR A 85 -14.90 13.45 -6.99
N GLU A 86 -13.93 14.23 -7.46
CA GLU A 86 -12.71 13.67 -8.03
C GLU A 86 -11.82 13.08 -6.91
N SER A 87 -10.96 12.15 -7.28
CA SER A 87 -9.96 11.59 -6.37
C SER A 87 -8.76 12.52 -6.27
N CYS A 88 -8.33 12.86 -5.05
CA CYS A 88 -7.15 13.71 -4.88
C CYS A 88 -5.88 12.97 -5.33
N HIS A 89 -5.05 13.63 -6.14
CA HIS A 89 -3.71 13.19 -6.55
C HIS A 89 -2.65 13.59 -5.50
N HIS A 90 -1.38 13.17 -5.67
CA HIS A 90 -0.28 13.37 -4.71
C HIS A 90 -0.62 12.96 -3.26
N GLN A 91 -1.41 11.90 -3.08
CA GLN A 91 -1.99 11.60 -1.80
C GLN A 91 -0.97 10.90 -0.87
N THR A 92 -0.53 11.62 0.15
CA THR A 92 0.54 11.16 1.06
C THR A 92 0.17 9.92 1.89
N TRP A 93 -1.09 9.77 2.25
CA TRP A 93 -1.60 8.62 3.02
C TRP A 93 -1.53 7.34 2.18
N SER A 94 -1.89 7.39 0.90
CA SER A 94 -1.77 6.31 -0.06
C SER A 94 -0.31 5.97 -0.34
N ALA A 95 0.53 6.98 -0.58
CA ALA A 95 1.96 6.79 -0.78
C ALA A 95 2.64 6.14 0.44
N THR A 96 2.29 6.60 1.66
CA THR A 96 2.84 6.01 2.90
C THR A 96 2.29 4.62 3.19
N ALA A 97 1.09 4.27 2.71
CA ALA A 97 0.59 2.90 2.73
C ALA A 97 1.47 1.98 1.88
N PHE A 98 1.86 2.42 0.68
CA PHE A 98 2.78 1.69 -0.18
C PHE A 98 4.17 1.53 0.48
N LEU A 99 4.73 2.62 1.00
CA LEU A 99 6.00 2.57 1.74
C LEU A 99 5.93 1.63 2.95
N ARG A 100 4.79 1.59 3.64
CA ARG A 100 4.56 0.64 4.74
C ARG A 100 4.63 -0.79 4.23
N MET A 101 3.96 -1.14 3.15
CA MET A 101 4.02 -2.49 2.57
C MET A 101 5.46 -2.88 2.21
N VAL A 102 6.24 -1.96 1.62
CA VAL A 102 7.64 -2.21 1.27
C VAL A 102 8.52 -2.37 2.51
N PHE A 103 8.53 -1.40 3.42
CA PHE A 103 9.45 -1.42 4.56
C PHE A 103 9.04 -2.44 5.64
N ARG A 104 7.78 -2.44 6.05
CA ARG A 104 7.31 -3.24 7.19
C ARG A 104 7.06 -4.69 6.83
N VAL A 105 6.68 -4.97 5.58
CA VAL A 105 6.21 -6.31 5.18
C VAL A 105 7.21 -6.97 4.26
N LEU A 106 7.47 -6.39 3.07
CA LEU A 106 8.38 -6.98 2.09
C LEU A 106 9.81 -7.11 2.65
N LEU A 107 10.35 -6.02 3.21
CA LEU A 107 11.66 -6.00 3.87
C LEU A 107 11.61 -6.44 5.35
N GLY A 108 10.40 -6.58 5.92
CA GLY A 108 10.20 -7.06 7.29
C GLY A 108 10.91 -6.20 8.35
N MET A 109 10.96 -4.89 8.17
CA MET A 109 11.67 -3.98 9.07
C MET A 109 10.87 -3.73 10.35
N HIS A 110 11.41 -4.17 11.48
CA HIS A 110 10.84 -3.98 12.80
C HIS A 110 11.83 -3.24 13.70
N PHE A 111 11.44 -2.03 14.12
CA PHE A 111 12.24 -1.20 15.00
C PHE A 111 11.75 -1.36 16.45
N ALA A 112 12.65 -1.69 17.37
CA ALA A 112 12.36 -1.78 18.80
C ALA A 112 13.62 -1.46 19.63
N ALA A 113 13.49 -0.58 20.63
CA ALA A 113 14.57 -0.24 21.56
C ALA A 113 15.93 0.09 20.91
N GLY A 114 15.92 0.84 19.80
CA GLY A 114 17.14 1.21 19.06
C GLY A 114 17.71 0.10 18.17
N GLN A 115 17.05 -1.07 18.10
CA GLN A 115 17.42 -2.17 17.22
C GLN A 115 16.52 -2.20 15.98
N LEU A 116 17.11 -2.61 14.85
CA LEU A 116 16.39 -2.98 13.63
C LEU A 116 16.45 -4.50 13.49
N ARG A 117 15.29 -5.16 13.49
CA ARG A 117 15.13 -6.57 13.13
C ARG A 117 14.57 -6.66 11.72
N LEU A 118 15.15 -7.56 10.92
CA LEU A 118 14.70 -7.86 9.56
C LEU A 118 14.04 -9.24 9.54
N GLN A 119 12.82 -9.31 9.03
CA GLN A 119 12.06 -10.55 8.80
C GLN A 119 11.39 -10.50 7.41
N PRO A 120 12.19 -10.35 6.34
CA PRO A 120 11.64 -10.13 5.02
C PRO A 120 10.91 -11.35 4.49
N VAL A 121 9.92 -11.11 3.64
CA VAL A 121 9.23 -12.13 2.88
C VAL A 121 9.08 -11.65 1.46
N LEU A 122 9.78 -12.33 0.54
CA LEU A 122 9.70 -12.00 -0.87
C LEU A 122 8.72 -12.95 -1.58
N PRO A 123 7.71 -12.41 -2.30
CA PRO A 123 6.92 -13.17 -3.25
C PRO A 123 7.81 -13.89 -4.28
N PRO A 124 7.41 -15.05 -4.83
CA PRO A 124 8.21 -15.81 -5.79
C PRO A 124 8.72 -15.00 -6.99
N GLU A 125 7.96 -14.01 -7.43
CA GLU A 125 8.24 -13.13 -8.56
C GLU A 125 9.32 -12.08 -8.23
N ILE A 126 9.53 -11.77 -6.95
CA ILE A 126 10.53 -10.82 -6.47
C ILE A 126 11.75 -11.61 -5.98
N THR A 127 12.75 -11.75 -6.85
CA THR A 127 13.94 -12.57 -6.55
C THR A 127 14.98 -11.83 -5.71
N ARG A 128 15.03 -10.50 -5.82
CA ARG A 128 15.97 -9.64 -5.10
C ARG A 128 15.37 -8.26 -4.86
N VAL A 129 15.50 -7.77 -3.62
CA VAL A 129 15.20 -6.39 -3.25
C VAL A 129 16.46 -5.76 -2.66
N GLU A 130 16.71 -4.52 -3.04
CA GLU A 130 17.82 -3.74 -2.53
C GLU A 130 17.35 -2.36 -2.10
N LEU A 131 17.52 -2.05 -0.82
CA LEU A 131 17.32 -0.74 -0.24
C LEU A 131 18.70 -0.11 0.01
N ARG A 132 18.95 1.08 -0.53
CA ARG A 132 20.23 1.78 -0.36
C ARG A 132 20.02 3.13 0.32
N GLY A 133 21.01 3.53 1.11
CA GLY A 133 21.10 4.89 1.66
C GLY A 133 20.05 5.22 2.72
N LEU A 134 19.40 4.21 3.32
CA LEU A 134 18.39 4.42 4.37
C LEU A 134 19.07 5.05 5.60
N PRO A 135 18.69 6.27 6.00
CA PRO A 135 19.22 6.86 7.23
C PRO A 135 18.75 6.08 8.44
N TRP A 136 19.68 5.65 9.29
CA TRP A 136 19.38 5.00 10.56
C TRP A 136 20.39 5.42 11.62
N GLN A 137 19.92 6.13 12.64
CA GLN A 137 20.78 6.75 13.66
C GLN A 137 21.85 7.63 13.01
N ASN A 138 23.13 7.38 13.29
CA ASN A 138 24.26 8.10 12.73
C ASN A 138 24.92 7.37 11.54
N ARG A 139 24.17 6.52 10.83
CA ARG A 139 24.67 5.69 9.73
C ARG A 139 23.71 5.67 8.55
N ARG A 140 24.20 5.18 7.41
CA ARG A 140 23.37 4.79 6.25
C ARG A 140 23.37 3.28 6.11
N LEU A 141 22.20 2.70 5.92
CA LEU A 141 22.02 1.27 5.70
C LEU A 141 21.85 0.97 4.22
N GLN A 142 22.50 -0.11 3.80
CA GLN A 142 22.15 -0.86 2.61
C GLN A 142 21.66 -2.24 3.04
N ILE A 143 20.47 -2.62 2.57
CA ILE A 143 19.82 -3.90 2.86
C ILE A 143 19.57 -4.60 1.55
N ILE A 144 20.10 -5.82 1.42
CA ILE A 144 19.88 -6.69 0.27
C ILE A 144 19.16 -7.93 0.77
N VAL A 145 18.04 -8.24 0.15
CA VAL A 145 17.23 -9.42 0.44
C VAL A 145 17.11 -10.28 -0.82
N SER A 146 17.33 -11.58 -0.71
CA SER A 146 17.16 -12.55 -1.80
C SER A 146 16.62 -13.89 -1.30
N ASP A 147 16.48 -14.85 -2.24
CA ASP A 147 16.15 -16.25 -1.95
C ASP A 147 14.82 -16.44 -1.21
N GLY A 148 13.82 -15.64 -1.57
CA GLY A 148 12.50 -15.64 -0.92
C GLY A 148 12.48 -14.95 0.45
N GLY A 149 13.53 -14.19 0.80
CA GLY A 149 13.69 -13.56 2.11
C GLY A 149 14.63 -14.31 3.06
N ARG A 150 15.20 -15.45 2.63
CA ARG A 150 16.08 -16.27 3.49
C ARG A 150 17.51 -15.72 3.59
N THR A 151 17.94 -14.98 2.58
CA THR A 151 19.27 -14.35 2.56
C THR A 151 19.09 -12.86 2.80
N VAL A 152 19.71 -12.37 3.87
CA VAL A 152 19.69 -10.96 4.25
C VAL A 152 21.12 -10.48 4.45
N GLN A 153 21.50 -9.44 3.71
CA GLN A 153 22.77 -8.74 3.88
C GLN A 153 22.47 -7.32 4.33
N GLN A 154 23.11 -6.89 5.43
CA GLN A 154 23.04 -5.54 5.95
C GLN A 154 24.46 -4.97 5.93
N ILE A 155 24.62 -3.85 5.24
CA ILE A 155 25.87 -3.11 5.11
C ILE A 155 25.63 -1.72 5.71
N GLU A 156 26.62 -1.23 6.45
CA GLU A 156 26.55 0.03 7.17
C GLU A 156 27.68 0.95 6.71
N GLU A 157 27.32 2.16 6.31
CA GLU A 157 28.25 3.22 5.95
C GLU A 157 28.19 4.33 7.01
N CYS A 158 29.37 4.77 7.48
CA CYS A 158 29.56 5.86 8.42
C CYS A 158 29.69 7.20 7.70
#